data_AF-A0A8J5MLC4-F1
#
_entry.id   AF-A0A8J5MLC4-F1
#
_cell.length_a   1.000
_cell.length_b   1.000
_cell.length_c   1.000
_cell.angle_alpha   90.00
_cell.angle_beta   90.00
_cell.angle_gamma   90.00
#
_symmetry.space_group_name_H-M   'P 1'
#
loop_
_entity.id
_entity.type
_entity.pdbx_description
1 polymer ?
#
loop_
_entity_poly.entity_id
_entity_poly.type
_entity_poly.pdbx_seq_one_letter_code
_entity_poly.pdbx_strand_id
1 'polypeptide(L)'
;MACSADGLPTSEALSLLHEDISIALDEYQKTEAEKNKGFGPKSVLYEAFHHKSSLSVFHWTSVIALIVEGIVLLVAFAACNDPRYQHLPAESFFIFLAVILNVYLVWWDTQLRHKEVPRLTHNVLKDLKEYHGNVLWSAENYPHLHSPLSPCITLQWTRRDGNTVNLPWSLLVRGDIILMKPGQKVPARCRPMQVSSIIFIYS
;
A
#
# COMPACT_ATOMS: atom_id res chain seq x y z
N MET A 1 -4.50 -30.03 -10.49
CA MET A 1 -3.70 -29.26 -11.46
C MET A 1 -2.30 -29.85 -11.43
N ALA A 2 -1.91 -30.59 -12.47
CA ALA A 2 -0.58 -31.17 -12.55
C ALA A 2 0.42 -30.03 -12.77
N CYS A 3 1.29 -29.80 -11.79
CA CYS A 3 2.30 -28.76 -11.86
C CYS A 3 3.44 -29.31 -12.73
N SER A 4 3.45 -28.98 -14.02
CA SER A 4 4.55 -29.30 -14.93
C SER A 4 5.83 -28.60 -14.44
N ALA A 5 6.97 -29.30 -14.48
CA ALA A 5 8.26 -28.81 -13.97
C ALA A 5 8.76 -27.52 -14.66
N ASP A 6 8.16 -27.17 -15.79
CA ASP A 6 8.53 -26.04 -16.65
C ASP A 6 7.95 -24.70 -16.18
N GLY A 7 7.11 -24.69 -15.13
CA GLY A 7 6.50 -23.47 -14.59
C GLY A 7 5.31 -22.95 -15.40
N LEU A 8 4.78 -21.81 -14.98
CA LEU A 8 3.60 -21.19 -15.57
C LEU A 8 3.98 -20.38 -16.82
N PRO A 9 3.22 -20.45 -17.92
CA PRO A 9 3.52 -19.62 -19.08
C PRO A 9 3.21 -18.16 -18.82
N THR A 10 3.99 -17.24 -19.40
CA THR A 10 3.86 -15.80 -19.07
C THR A 10 2.47 -15.23 -19.43
N SER A 11 1.84 -15.72 -20.50
CA SER A 11 0.49 -15.27 -20.90
C SER A 11 -0.59 -15.68 -19.89
N GLU A 12 -0.52 -16.90 -19.37
CA GLU A 12 -1.42 -17.41 -18.32
C GLU A 12 -1.17 -16.65 -17.01
N ALA A 13 0.10 -16.48 -16.64
CA ALA A 13 0.48 -15.73 -15.44
C ALA A 13 -0.07 -14.29 -15.48
N LEU A 14 0.02 -13.61 -16.63
CA LEU A 14 -0.48 -12.26 -16.80
C LEU A 14 -2.01 -12.19 -16.72
N SER A 15 -2.71 -13.19 -17.28
CA SER A 15 -4.18 -13.27 -17.15
C SER A 15 -4.63 -13.47 -15.71
N LEU A 16 -3.95 -14.34 -14.96
CA LEU A 16 -4.23 -14.56 -13.54
C LEU A 16 -3.92 -13.32 -12.71
N LEU A 17 -2.82 -12.60 -13.02
CA LEU A 17 -2.48 -11.35 -12.35
C LEU A 17 -3.57 -10.30 -12.56
N HIS A 18 -4.04 -10.15 -13.79
CA HIS A 18 -5.12 -9.22 -14.12
C HIS A 18 -6.41 -9.59 -13.38
N GLU A 19 -6.79 -10.87 -13.36
CA GLU A 19 -7.95 -11.35 -12.62
C GLU A 19 -7.83 -11.05 -11.11
N ASP A 20 -6.70 -11.39 -10.50
CA ASP A 20 -6.45 -11.17 -9.07
C ASP A 20 -6.52 -9.70 -8.68
N ILE A 21 -5.90 -8.81 -9.48
CA ILE A 21 -5.96 -7.36 -9.26
C ILE A 21 -7.40 -6.86 -9.40
N SER A 22 -8.14 -7.37 -10.39
CA SER A 22 -9.53 -6.95 -10.62
C SER A 22 -10.47 -7.36 -9.47
N ILE A 23 -10.30 -8.56 -8.92
CA ILE A 23 -11.07 -9.05 -7.77
C ILE A 23 -10.74 -8.22 -6.53
N ALA A 24 -9.44 -8.01 -6.25
CA ALA A 24 -9.01 -7.22 -5.11
C ALA A 24 -9.50 -5.76 -5.19
N LEU A 25 -9.54 -5.20 -6.40
CA LEU A 25 -10.06 -3.85 -6.63
C LEU A 25 -11.57 -3.76 -6.41
N ASP A 26 -12.35 -4.74 -6.88
CA ASP A 26 -13.79 -4.81 -6.66
C ASP A 26 -14.14 -4.99 -5.17
N GLU A 27 -13.42 -5.87 -4.46
CA GLU A 27 -13.55 -6.05 -3.01
C GLU A 27 -13.22 -4.76 -2.25
N TYR A 28 -12.16 -4.06 -2.64
CA TYR A 28 -11.82 -2.75 -2.10
C TYR A 28 -12.95 -1.74 -2.33
N GLN A 29 -13.45 -1.61 -3.57
CA GLN A 29 -14.52 -0.66 -3.91
C GLN A 29 -15.83 -0.96 -3.16
N LYS A 30 -16.19 -2.23 -3.01
CA LYS A 30 -17.38 -2.66 -2.24
C LYS A 30 -17.24 -2.29 -0.77
N THR A 31 -16.10 -2.61 -0.16
CA THR A 31 -15.80 -2.27 1.24
C THR A 31 -15.90 -0.76 1.47
N GLU A 32 -15.34 0.03 0.56
CA GLU A 32 -15.38 1.49 0.62
C GLU A 32 -16.80 2.05 0.41
N ALA A 33 -17.58 1.46 -0.50
CA ALA A 33 -18.98 1.84 -0.70
C ALA A 33 -19.84 1.52 0.54
N GLU A 34 -19.60 0.40 1.21
CA GLU A 34 -20.29 0.03 2.46
C GLU A 34 -19.92 0.97 3.62
N LYS A 35 -18.64 1.30 3.80
CA LYS A 35 -18.19 2.28 4.80
C LYS A 35 -18.85 3.65 4.59
N ASN A 36 -18.95 4.09 3.33
CA ASN A 36 -19.56 5.38 2.99
C ASN A 36 -21.09 5.41 3.19
N LYS A 37 -21.79 4.29 3.03
CA LYS A 37 -23.25 4.21 3.23
C LYS A 37 -23.68 4.37 4.69
N GLY A 38 -22.87 3.88 5.65
CA GLY A 38 -23.26 3.83 7.07
C GLY A 38 -22.65 4.92 7.97
N PHE A 39 -21.44 5.40 7.67
CA PHE A 39 -20.66 6.22 8.62
C PHE A 39 -20.20 7.59 8.09
N GLY A 40 -20.50 7.94 6.83
CA GLY A 40 -20.24 9.26 6.26
C GLY A 40 -18.78 9.75 6.45
N PRO A 41 -18.51 11.07 6.51
CA PRO A 41 -17.14 11.59 6.65
C PRO A 41 -16.44 11.18 7.97
N LYS A 42 -17.17 10.59 8.94
CA LYS A 42 -16.60 10.14 10.21
C LYS A 42 -15.79 8.85 10.08
N SER A 43 -16.13 7.95 9.15
CA SER A 43 -15.30 6.77 8.89
C SER A 43 -13.97 7.18 8.25
N VAL A 44 -14.00 8.14 7.32
CA VAL A 44 -12.80 8.68 6.68
C VAL A 44 -11.90 9.37 7.71
N LEU A 45 -12.46 10.16 8.62
CA LEU A 45 -11.70 10.78 9.70
C LEU A 45 -11.16 9.73 10.68
N TYR A 46 -11.97 8.73 11.06
CA TYR A 46 -11.53 7.65 11.93
C TYR A 46 -10.36 6.89 11.29
N GLU A 47 -10.46 6.53 10.02
CA GLU A 47 -9.43 5.81 9.27
C GLU A 47 -8.17 6.66 9.02
N ALA A 48 -8.34 7.97 8.76
CA ALA A 48 -7.24 8.92 8.66
C ALA A 48 -6.45 9.06 9.97
N PHE A 49 -7.11 8.86 11.11
CA PHE A 49 -6.51 8.93 12.44
C PHE A 49 -6.10 7.56 13.01
N HIS A 50 -6.50 6.44 12.38
CA HIS A 50 -6.22 5.11 12.87
C HIS A 50 -4.86 4.58 12.36
N HIS A 51 -3.83 4.63 13.21
CA HIS A 51 -2.54 3.89 13.31
C HIS A 51 -1.82 3.25 12.06
N LYS A 52 -2.32 3.30 10.82
CA LYS A 52 -1.85 2.43 9.73
C LYS A 52 -1.16 3.13 8.56
N SER A 53 -0.94 4.44 8.63
CA SER A 53 -0.17 5.15 7.60
C SER A 53 1.23 5.48 8.11
N SER A 54 2.18 4.58 7.84
CA SER A 54 3.63 4.84 7.96
C SER A 54 4.12 5.94 6.99
N LEU A 55 3.22 6.50 6.17
CA LEU A 55 3.52 7.53 5.16
C LEU A 55 2.94 8.91 5.51
N SER A 56 2.23 9.04 6.63
CA SER A 56 1.80 10.35 7.11
C SER A 56 2.87 10.92 8.03
N VAL A 57 3.57 11.95 7.55
CA VAL A 57 4.62 12.68 8.28
C VAL A 57 4.06 13.41 9.52
N PHE A 58 2.75 13.35 9.76
CA PHE A 58 2.10 13.98 10.92
C PHE A 58 1.48 12.92 11.84
N HIS A 59 2.21 12.58 12.91
CA HIS A 59 1.73 11.65 13.93
C HIS A 59 0.58 12.26 14.75
N TRP A 60 -0.41 11.43 15.07
CA TRP A 60 -1.57 11.83 15.88
C TRP A 60 -1.20 12.36 17.27
N THR A 61 -0.02 11.96 17.77
CA THR A 61 0.59 12.47 18.99
C THR A 61 0.84 13.97 18.93
N SER A 62 1.22 14.51 17.76
CA SER A 62 1.45 15.94 17.57
C SER A 62 0.15 16.73 17.64
N VAL A 63 -0.94 16.19 17.11
CA VAL A 63 -2.28 16.81 17.17
C VAL A 63 -2.76 16.88 18.63
N ILE A 64 -2.61 15.78 19.38
CA ILE A 64 -2.99 15.74 20.81
C ILE A 64 -2.14 16.71 21.63
N ALA A 65 -0.83 16.75 21.39
CA ALA A 65 0.07 17.67 22.09
C ALA A 65 -0.32 19.13 21.86
N LEU A 66 -0.63 19.53 20.62
CA LEU A 66 -1.06 20.89 20.28
C LEU A 66 -2.41 21.25 20.93
N ILE A 67 -3.35 20.30 21.01
CA ILE A 67 -4.63 20.54 21.70
C ILE A 67 -4.41 20.75 23.20
N VAL A 68 -3.58 19.92 23.84
CA VAL A 68 -3.26 20.05 25.27
C VAL A 68 -2.57 21.39 25.54
N GLU A 69 -1.62 21.79 24.70
CA GLU A 69 -0.94 23.09 24.78
C GLU A 69 -1.93 24.25 24.69
N GLY A 70 -2.83 24.23 23.70
CA GLY A 70 -3.87 25.25 23.56
C GLY A 70 -4.79 25.36 24.79
N ILE A 71 -5.14 24.24 25.42
CA ILE A 71 -5.96 24.20 26.66
C ILE A 71 -5.20 24.77 27.85
N VAL A 72 -3.92 24.40 28.02
CA VAL A 72 -3.09 24.92 29.11
C VAL A 72 -2.97 26.44 29.04
N LEU A 73 -2.79 26.99 27.84
CA LEU A 73 -2.73 28.45 27.63
C LEU A 73 -4.05 29.15 27.98
N LEU A 74 -5.20 28.54 27.64
CA LEU A 74 -6.51 29.08 28.01
C LEU A 74 -6.76 29.05 29.53
N VAL A 75 -6.37 27.95 30.19
CA VAL A 75 -6.48 27.83 31.65
C VAL A 75 -5.56 28.82 32.36
N ALA A 76 -4.34 29.02 31.85
CA ALA A 76 -3.41 30.01 32.37
C ALA A 76 -3.96 31.44 32.27
N PHE A 77 -4.57 31.80 31.14
CA PHE A 77 -5.26 33.09 31.00
C PHE A 77 -6.44 33.25 31.97
N ALA A 78 -7.25 32.20 32.15
CA ALA A 78 -8.39 32.25 33.07
C ALA A 78 -7.99 32.32 34.55
N ALA A 79 -6.88 31.68 34.93
CA ALA A 79 -6.38 31.66 36.31
C ALA A 79 -5.57 32.93 36.67
N CYS A 80 -4.87 33.52 35.70
CA CYS A 80 -4.02 34.68 35.90
C CYS A 80 -4.64 35.94 35.27
N ASN A 81 -5.41 36.69 36.06
CA ASN A 81 -6.00 37.96 35.64
C ASN A 81 -4.99 39.13 35.70
N ASP A 82 -3.78 38.93 35.15
CA ASP A 82 -2.68 39.90 35.13
C ASP A 82 -2.48 40.45 33.70
N PRO A 83 -2.33 41.77 33.50
CA PRO A 83 -2.18 42.39 32.17
C PRO A 83 -1.02 41.83 31.33
N ARG A 84 -0.03 41.18 31.94
CA ARG A 84 1.07 40.51 31.22
C ARG A 84 0.62 39.36 30.31
N TYR A 85 -0.52 38.75 30.59
CA TYR A 85 -1.00 37.55 29.90
C TYR A 85 -2.02 37.81 28.79
N GLN A 86 -2.24 39.06 28.40
CA GLN A 86 -3.22 39.45 27.36
C GLN A 86 -2.95 38.85 25.96
N HIS A 87 -1.72 38.41 25.68
CA HIS A 87 -1.34 37.82 24.38
C HIS A 87 -1.59 36.29 24.29
N LEU A 88 -1.69 35.59 25.43
CA LEU A 88 -1.99 34.14 25.49
C LEU A 88 -3.24 33.71 24.69
N PRO A 89 -4.38 34.43 24.72
CA PRO A 89 -5.54 34.03 23.92
C PRO A 89 -5.29 34.11 22.41
N ALA A 90 -4.43 35.03 21.95
CA ALA A 90 -4.05 35.12 20.54
C ALA A 90 -3.16 33.93 20.12
N GLU A 91 -2.20 33.54 20.95
CA GLU A 91 -1.35 32.36 20.71
C GLU A 91 -2.17 31.06 20.69
N SER A 92 -3.08 30.90 21.66
CA SER A 92 -4.00 29.76 21.70
C SER A 92 -4.86 29.68 20.43
N PHE A 93 -5.34 30.82 19.92
CA PHE A 93 -6.07 30.87 18.65
C PHE A 93 -5.23 30.37 17.47
N PHE A 94 -3.96 30.77 17.34
CA PHE A 94 -3.08 30.27 16.29
C PHE A 94 -2.86 28.76 16.37
N ILE A 95 -2.71 28.21 17.58
CA ILE A 95 -2.57 26.77 17.81
C ILE A 95 -3.85 26.04 17.38
N PHE A 96 -5.03 26.51 17.79
CA PHE A 96 -6.29 25.92 17.35
C PHE A 96 -6.48 25.99 15.84
N LEU A 97 -6.12 27.12 15.21
CA LEU A 97 -6.17 27.26 13.75
C LEU A 97 -5.22 26.26 13.07
N ALA A 98 -4.00 26.11 13.57
CA ALA A 98 -3.05 25.13 13.07
C ALA A 98 -3.59 23.70 13.21
N VAL A 99 -4.23 23.35 14.33
CA VAL A 99 -4.87 22.03 14.52
C VAL A 99 -5.98 21.82 13.49
N ILE A 100 -6.85 22.81 13.27
CA ILE A 100 -7.94 22.73 12.27
C ILE A 100 -7.37 22.51 10.87
N LEU A 101 -6.34 23.27 10.48
CA LEU A 101 -5.68 23.13 9.18
C LEU A 101 -5.04 21.73 9.03
N ASN A 102 -4.38 21.23 10.06
CA ASN A 102 -3.80 19.88 10.03
C ASN A 102 -4.87 18.80 9.87
N VAL A 103 -5.98 18.89 10.60
CA VAL A 103 -7.11 17.95 10.46
C VAL A 103 -7.69 18.03 9.04
N TYR A 104 -7.83 19.23 8.49
CA TYR A 104 -8.31 19.42 7.12
C TYR A 104 -7.36 18.80 6.08
N LEU A 105 -6.05 19.03 6.21
CA LEU A 105 -5.05 18.44 5.31
C LEU A 105 -5.04 16.92 5.36
N VAL A 106 -5.11 16.33 6.57
CA VAL A 106 -5.19 14.88 6.77
C VAL A 106 -6.46 14.32 6.14
N TRP A 107 -7.60 14.98 6.33
CA TRP A 107 -8.85 14.59 5.70
C TRP A 107 -8.76 14.67 4.16
N TRP A 108 -8.17 15.75 3.64
CA TRP A 108 -8.01 15.95 2.20
C TRP A 108 -7.06 14.93 1.56
N ASP A 109 -5.91 14.65 2.17
CA ASP A 109 -4.95 13.63 1.73
C ASP A 109 -5.60 12.25 1.70
N THR A 110 -6.36 11.92 2.75
CA THR A 110 -7.10 10.65 2.81
C THR A 110 -8.11 10.56 1.66
N GLN A 111 -8.91 11.61 1.45
CA GLN A 111 -9.87 11.68 0.34
C GLN A 111 -9.22 11.55 -1.04
N LEU A 112 -8.05 12.15 -1.25
CA LEU A 112 -7.29 12.01 -2.50
C LEU A 112 -6.84 10.57 -2.69
N ARG A 113 -6.23 9.94 -1.68
CA ARG A 113 -5.76 8.54 -1.74
C ARG A 113 -6.88 7.57 -2.12
N HIS A 114 -8.06 7.71 -1.52
CA HIS A 114 -9.21 6.85 -1.83
C HIS A 114 -9.68 6.97 -3.29
N LYS A 115 -9.49 8.14 -3.93
CA LYS A 115 -9.86 8.35 -5.34
C LYS A 115 -8.73 7.95 -6.29
N GLU A 116 -7.49 8.28 -5.94
CA GLU A 116 -6.33 8.09 -6.80
C GLU A 116 -5.94 6.62 -6.93
N VAL A 117 -5.91 5.87 -5.82
CA VAL A 117 -5.46 4.47 -5.84
C VAL A 117 -6.34 3.62 -6.77
N PRO A 118 -7.68 3.61 -6.67
CA PRO A 118 -8.52 2.85 -7.60
C PRO A 118 -8.38 3.31 -9.04
N ARG A 119 -8.26 4.63 -9.28
CA ARG A 119 -8.10 5.18 -10.63
C ARG A 119 -6.80 4.71 -11.28
N LEU A 120 -5.70 4.75 -10.53
CA LEU A 120 -4.40 4.27 -10.99
C LEU A 120 -4.44 2.77 -11.25
N THR A 121 -5.05 1.98 -10.36
CA THR A 121 -5.21 0.53 -10.57
C THR A 121 -6.04 0.22 -11.80
N HIS A 122 -7.15 0.94 -12.03
CA HIS A 122 -7.96 0.80 -13.26
C HIS A 122 -7.16 1.11 -14.52
N ASN A 123 -6.33 2.15 -14.51
CA ASN A 123 -5.47 2.48 -15.65
C ASN A 123 -4.46 1.36 -15.93
N VAL A 124 -3.77 0.87 -14.88
CA VAL A 124 -2.82 -0.25 -15.02
C VAL A 124 -3.52 -1.51 -15.53
N LEU A 125 -4.73 -1.80 -15.05
CA LEU A 125 -5.51 -2.96 -15.48
C LEU A 125 -5.92 -2.84 -16.97
N LYS A 126 -6.30 -1.64 -17.40
CA LYS A 126 -6.61 -1.34 -18.80
C LYS A 126 -5.38 -1.53 -19.69
N ASP A 127 -4.24 -0.97 -19.28
CA ASP A 127 -2.98 -1.10 -20.03
C ASP A 127 -2.58 -2.57 -20.13
N LEU A 128 -2.64 -3.33 -19.02
CA LEU A 128 -2.39 -4.77 -19.02
C LEU A 128 -3.25 -5.52 -20.03
N LYS A 129 -4.55 -5.19 -20.10
CA LYS A 129 -5.48 -5.81 -21.04
C LYS A 129 -5.19 -5.46 -22.50
N GLU A 130 -4.79 -4.23 -22.78
CA GLU A 130 -4.42 -3.77 -24.12
C GLU A 130 -3.12 -4.42 -24.63
N TYR A 131 -2.15 -4.59 -23.73
CA TYR A 131 -0.84 -5.17 -24.06
C TYR A 131 -0.81 -6.70 -24.02
N HIS A 132 -1.73 -7.37 -23.32
CA HIS A 132 -1.80 -8.83 -23.20
C HIS A 132 -1.77 -9.56 -24.56
N GLY A 133 -2.44 -9.01 -25.58
CA GLY A 133 -2.51 -9.61 -26.92
C GLY A 133 -1.36 -9.25 -27.87
N ASN A 134 -0.58 -8.21 -27.57
CA ASN A 134 0.40 -7.63 -28.50
C ASN A 134 1.86 -7.78 -28.05
N VAL A 135 2.10 -8.09 -26.77
CA VAL A 135 3.44 -8.13 -26.21
C VAL A 135 3.94 -9.57 -26.09
N LEU A 136 4.97 -9.89 -26.89
CA LEU A 136 5.75 -11.11 -26.71
C LEU A 136 6.77 -10.86 -25.58
N TRP A 137 6.48 -11.34 -24.38
CA TRP A 137 7.41 -11.22 -23.27
C TRP A 137 8.43 -12.37 -23.33
N SER A 138 9.71 -12.05 -23.56
CA SER A 138 10.80 -13.02 -23.55
C SER A 138 11.58 -12.98 -22.22
N ALA A 139 12.42 -14.00 -21.99
CA ALA A 139 13.28 -14.07 -20.80
C ALA A 139 14.25 -12.87 -20.68
N GLU A 140 14.60 -12.24 -21.81
CA GLU A 140 15.52 -11.09 -21.88
C GLU A 140 14.89 -9.78 -21.39
N ASN A 141 13.55 -9.70 -21.38
CA ASN A 141 12.83 -8.53 -20.88
C ASN A 141 12.83 -8.45 -19.35
N TYR A 142 13.23 -9.52 -18.65
CA TYR A 142 13.36 -9.52 -17.20
C TYR A 142 14.73 -8.98 -16.76
N PRO A 143 14.80 -8.34 -15.58
CA PRO A 143 16.08 -8.00 -14.97
C PRO A 143 17.01 -9.21 -14.91
N HIS A 144 18.31 -8.97 -15.07
CA HIS A 144 19.30 -10.03 -14.98
C HIS A 144 19.26 -10.72 -13.60
N LEU A 145 19.52 -12.03 -13.58
CA LEU A 145 19.50 -12.83 -12.33
C LEU A 145 20.56 -12.37 -11.32
N HIS A 146 21.65 -11.78 -11.82
CA HIS A 146 22.78 -11.28 -11.05
C HIS A 146 22.71 -9.77 -10.79
N SER A 147 21.59 -9.12 -11.12
CA SER A 147 21.39 -7.73 -10.73
C SER A 147 21.49 -7.58 -9.21
N PRO A 148 22.18 -6.55 -8.71
CA PRO A 148 22.29 -6.31 -7.29
C PRO A 148 20.91 -6.09 -6.68
N LEU A 149 20.75 -6.49 -5.41
CA LEU A 149 19.52 -6.26 -4.66
C LEU A 149 19.30 -4.75 -4.52
N SER A 150 18.17 -4.26 -5.02
CA SER A 150 17.75 -2.88 -4.81
C SER A 150 16.83 -2.81 -3.59
N PRO A 151 16.99 -1.84 -2.69
CA PRO A 151 16.04 -1.63 -1.59
C PRO A 151 14.65 -1.23 -2.09
N CYS A 152 14.53 -0.76 -3.33
CA CYS A 152 13.28 -0.26 -3.90
C CYS A 152 12.43 -1.35 -4.57
N ILE A 153 13.02 -2.45 -5.01
CA ILE A 153 12.31 -3.52 -5.72
C ILE A 153 12.85 -4.88 -5.28
N THR A 154 12.00 -5.66 -4.61
CA THR A 154 12.32 -7.05 -4.25
C THR A 154 12.04 -7.97 -5.43
N LEU A 155 13.09 -8.65 -5.90
CA LEU A 155 13.01 -9.61 -7.00
C LEU A 155 13.07 -11.04 -6.45
N GLN A 156 12.37 -11.95 -7.12
CA GLN A 156 12.30 -13.38 -6.82
C GLN A 156 12.70 -14.17 -8.05
N TRP A 157 13.52 -15.20 -7.87
CA TRP A 157 13.75 -16.17 -8.93
C TRP A 157 12.50 -17.00 -9.13
N THR A 158 11.89 -16.90 -10.30
CA THR A 158 10.66 -17.58 -10.66
C THR A 158 10.89 -18.37 -11.93
N ARG A 159 10.30 -19.57 -12.04
CA ARG A 159 10.32 -20.36 -13.26
C ARG A 159 9.06 -20.06 -14.08
N ARG A 160 9.26 -19.49 -15.28
CA ARG A 160 8.24 -19.21 -16.28
C ARG A 160 8.73 -19.60 -17.67
N ASP A 161 7.84 -20.17 -18.49
CA ASP A 161 8.14 -20.61 -19.85
C ASP A 161 9.40 -21.51 -19.93
N GLY A 162 9.61 -22.39 -18.94
CA GLY A 162 10.78 -23.28 -18.84
C GLY A 162 12.08 -22.61 -18.39
N ASN A 163 12.11 -21.28 -18.25
CA ASN A 163 13.29 -20.50 -17.90
C ASN A 163 13.22 -19.98 -16.46
N THR A 164 14.38 -19.80 -15.82
CA THR A 164 14.46 -19.10 -14.52
C THR A 164 14.69 -17.62 -14.78
N VAL A 165 13.74 -16.79 -14.35
CA VAL A 165 13.74 -15.33 -14.55
C VAL A 165 13.70 -14.61 -13.21
N ASN A 166 14.17 -13.36 -13.20
CA ASN A 166 14.13 -12.52 -12.00
C ASN A 166 12.85 -11.66 -12.03
N LEU A 167 11.87 -12.02 -11.22
CA LEU A 167 10.53 -11.42 -11.25
C LEU A 167 10.26 -10.56 -10.01
N PRO A 168 9.79 -9.31 -10.17
CA PRO A 168 9.30 -8.51 -9.05
C PRO A 168 8.18 -9.21 -8.28
N TRP A 169 8.17 -9.06 -6.96
CA TRP A 169 7.13 -9.65 -6.10
C TRP A 169 5.71 -9.23 -6.49
N SER A 170 5.54 -8.02 -7.02
CA SER A 170 4.24 -7.49 -7.48
C SER A 170 3.66 -8.24 -8.69
N LEU A 171 4.46 -9.03 -9.40
CA LEU A 171 4.03 -9.79 -10.59
C LEU A 171 3.88 -11.29 -10.33
N LEU A 172 4.13 -11.74 -9.09
CA LEU A 172 3.94 -13.13 -8.69
C LEU A 172 2.46 -13.48 -8.61
N VAL A 173 2.09 -14.65 -9.14
CA VAL A 173 0.71 -15.14 -9.15
C VAL A 173 0.59 -16.55 -8.62
N ARG A 174 -0.63 -16.96 -8.29
CA ARG A 174 -0.93 -18.34 -7.90
C ARG A 174 -0.51 -19.33 -8.97
N GLY A 175 0.22 -20.36 -8.56
CA GLY A 175 0.79 -21.37 -9.45
C GLY A 175 2.23 -21.10 -9.87
N ASP A 176 2.80 -19.91 -9.62
CA ASP A 176 4.21 -19.65 -9.92
C ASP A 176 5.14 -20.53 -9.06
N ILE A 177 6.19 -21.03 -9.71
CA ILE A 177 7.25 -21.83 -9.11
C ILE A 177 8.40 -20.88 -8.75
N ILE A 178 8.64 -20.64 -7.47
CA ILE A 178 9.73 -19.77 -7.02
C ILE A 178 10.90 -20.57 -6.45
N LEU A 179 12.11 -20.12 -6.73
CA LEU A 179 13.35 -20.64 -6.14
C LEU A 179 13.81 -19.70 -5.02
N MET A 180 13.93 -20.21 -3.81
CA MET A 180 14.30 -19.40 -2.65
C MET A 180 15.76 -19.59 -2.26
N LYS A 181 16.46 -18.48 -2.00
CA LYS A 181 17.84 -18.50 -1.52
C LYS A 181 17.85 -18.59 0.02
N PRO A 182 18.90 -19.16 0.62
CA PRO A 182 19.07 -19.14 2.08
C PRO A 182 19.03 -17.70 2.61
N GLY A 183 18.24 -17.45 3.67
CA GLY A 183 18.09 -16.14 4.31
C GLY A 183 17.11 -15.18 3.61
N GLN A 184 16.50 -15.58 2.49
CA GLN A 184 15.50 -14.77 1.81
C GLN A 184 14.13 -14.88 2.50
N LYS A 185 13.41 -13.76 2.64
CA LYS A 185 12.05 -13.73 3.17
C LYS A 185 11.09 -14.34 2.15
N VAL A 186 10.16 -15.18 2.62
CA VAL A 186 9.13 -15.80 1.77
C VAL A 186 8.14 -14.71 1.31
N PRO A 187 7.85 -14.59 0.00
CA PRO A 187 6.94 -13.57 -0.54
C PRO A 187 5.49 -13.75 -0.10
N ALA A 188 5.01 -14.99 -0.06
CA ALA A 188 3.60 -15.31 0.17
C ALA A 188 3.43 -16.68 0.81
N ARG A 189 2.17 -17.15 0.93
CA ARG A 189 1.89 -18.53 1.34
C ARG A 189 2.36 -19.49 0.24
N CYS A 190 3.24 -20.40 0.64
CA CYS A 190 4.11 -21.12 -0.26
C CYS A 190 4.11 -22.61 0.13
N ARG A 191 3.93 -23.52 -0.84
CA ARG A 191 3.97 -24.98 -0.59
C ARG A 191 5.25 -25.61 -1.12
N PRO A 192 6.00 -26.39 -0.31
CA PRO A 192 7.25 -26.99 -0.76
C PRO A 192 7.01 -28.07 -1.83
N MET A 193 7.76 -28.05 -2.92
CA MET A 193 7.81 -29.15 -3.88
C MET A 193 9.00 -30.09 -3.60
N GLN A 194 8.77 -31.39 -3.71
CA GLN A 194 9.71 -32.46 -3.31
C GLN A 194 10.92 -32.68 -4.25
N VAL A 195 11.11 -31.85 -5.27
CA VAL A 195 12.23 -32.01 -6.21
C VAL A 195 13.33 -31.03 -5.81
N SER A 196 14.31 -31.51 -5.02
CA SER A 196 15.58 -30.85 -4.69
C SER A 196 15.50 -29.35 -4.35
N SER A 197 15.42 -29.08 -3.05
CA SER A 197 15.81 -27.81 -2.42
C SER A 197 15.10 -26.56 -2.94
N ILE A 198 13.97 -26.28 -2.29
CA ILE A 198 13.39 -24.95 -2.09
C ILE A 198 12.65 -24.35 -3.29
N ILE A 199 11.74 -25.15 -3.84
CA ILE A 199 10.69 -24.68 -4.74
C ILE A 199 9.42 -24.46 -3.93
N PHE A 200 8.83 -23.28 -4.04
CA PHE A 200 7.50 -23.02 -3.49
C PHE A 200 6.48 -22.67 -4.57
N ILE A 201 5.26 -23.21 -4.42
CA ILE A 201 4.10 -22.82 -5.23
C ILE A 201 3.40 -21.68 -4.50
N TYR A 202 3.24 -20.53 -5.17
CA TYR A 202 2.37 -19.46 -4.70
C TYR A 202 0.92 -19.98 -4.68
N SER A 203 0.27 -19.98 -3.51
CA SER A 203 -1.10 -20.46 -3.31
C SER A 203 -2.13 -19.36 -3.28
#